data_AF-A0A6B3UJ49-F1
#
_entry.id   AF-A0A6B3UJ49-F1
#
_cell.length_a   1.000
_cell.length_b   1.000
_cell.length_c   1.000
_cell.angle_alpha   90.00
_cell.angle_beta   90.00
_cell.angle_gamma   90.00
#
_symmetry.space_group_name_H-M   'P 1'
#
loop_
_entity.id
_entity.type
_entity.pdbx_description
1 polymer ?
#
loop_
_entity_poly.entity_id
_entity_poly.type
_entity_poly.pdbx_seq_one_letter_code
_entity_poly.pdbx_strand_id
1 'polypeptide(L)'
;MSRIAIQPVGLIPTMRRVNGFGTTIAGRFDDPAMSPWYFKQYVFTALFVPILFGAIYAVQPGKHSNEWRFGGRVSGREFLRAYGWRAYWMLKGTVVLETVAFGLFMLTGMGLLALLWFWLTGQFRH
;
A
#
# COMPACT_ATOMS: atom_id res chain seq x y z
N MET A 1 7.70 26.97 5.21
CA MET A 1 7.05 25.65 5.33
C MET A 1 5.62 25.76 4.83
N SER A 2 5.29 25.09 3.72
CA SER A 2 3.92 25.02 3.21
C SER A 2 3.04 24.30 4.25
N ARG A 3 2.00 24.97 4.78
CA ARG A 3 1.05 24.34 5.70
C ARG A 3 0.20 23.35 4.90
N ILE A 4 0.38 22.06 5.15
CA ILE A 4 -0.51 21.04 4.59
C ILE A 4 -1.84 21.12 5.31
N ALA A 5 -2.92 21.28 4.55
CA ALA A 5 -4.27 21.13 5.07
C ALA A 5 -4.56 19.63 5.24
N ILE A 6 -4.31 19.11 6.44
CA ILE A 6 -4.69 17.75 6.80
C ILE A 6 -6.19 17.78 7.12
N GLN A 7 -7.00 17.19 6.23
CA GLN A 7 -8.43 17.10 6.41
C GLN A 7 -8.76 15.98 7.41
N PRO A 8 -9.73 16.16 8.31
CA PRO A 8 -10.14 15.11 9.23
C PRO A 8 -10.69 13.90 8.46
N VAL A 9 -10.39 12.69 8.95
CA VAL A 9 -10.94 11.46 8.38
C VAL A 9 -12.35 11.27 8.93
N GLY A 10 -13.37 11.65 8.15
CA GLY A 10 -14.78 11.44 8.53
C GLY A 10 -15.20 9.97 8.55
N LEU A 11 -14.62 9.15 7.67
CA LEU A 11 -14.80 7.70 7.64
C LEU A 11 -13.47 7.03 7.27
N ILE A 12 -13.07 6.02 8.02
CA ILE A 12 -11.86 5.24 7.74
C ILE A 12 -12.03 4.55 6.38
N PRO A 13 -11.04 4.64 5.47
CA PRO A 13 -11.14 3.99 4.17
C PRO A 13 -11.26 2.47 4.32
N THR A 14 -12.19 1.88 3.59
CA THR A 14 -12.32 0.42 3.56
C THR A 14 -11.12 -0.17 2.83
N MET A 15 -10.40 -1.06 3.52
CA MET A 15 -9.28 -1.84 2.99
C MET A 15 -9.75 -3.28 2.80
N ARG A 16 -9.97 -3.70 1.56
CA ARG A 16 -10.43 -5.04 1.22
C ARG A 16 -9.72 -5.50 -0.04
N ARG A 17 -9.17 -6.71 -0.02
CA ARG A 17 -8.54 -7.33 -1.19
C ARG A 17 -9.08 -8.75 -1.33
N VAL A 18 -9.66 -9.05 -2.48
CA VAL A 18 -10.14 -10.39 -2.85
C VAL A 18 -9.48 -10.75 -4.17
N ASN A 19 -8.67 -11.81 -4.19
CA ASN A 19 -8.00 -12.33 -5.40
C ASN A 19 -7.26 -11.25 -6.21
N GLY A 20 -6.55 -10.34 -5.53
CA GLY A 20 -5.79 -9.27 -6.19
C GLY A 20 -6.61 -8.06 -6.64
N PHE A 21 -7.93 -8.08 -6.44
CA PHE A 21 -8.83 -6.95 -6.67
C PHE A 21 -9.25 -6.28 -5.36
N GLY A 22 -9.24 -4.96 -5.34
CA GLY A 22 -9.79 -4.17 -4.24
C GLY A 22 -8.91 -3.01 -3.82
N THR A 23 -9.15 -2.50 -2.63
CA THR A 23 -8.55 -1.27 -2.12
C THR A 23 -7.62 -1.55 -0.95
N THR A 24 -6.47 -0.87 -0.95
CA THR A 24 -5.48 -0.96 0.12
C THR A 24 -4.81 0.39 0.36
N ILE A 25 -4.02 0.49 1.43
CA ILE A 25 -3.02 1.55 1.59
C ILE A 25 -1.63 0.98 1.29
N ALA A 26 -0.86 1.69 0.47
CA ALA A 26 0.46 1.27 0.01
C ALA A 26 1.39 2.48 -0.12
N GLY A 27 2.68 2.18 -0.25
CA GLY A 27 3.74 3.17 -0.29
C GLY A 27 4.03 3.75 1.08
N ARG A 28 5.14 4.47 1.16
CA ARG A 28 5.60 5.11 2.38
C ARG A 28 6.39 6.36 2.06
N PHE A 29 6.00 7.47 2.68
CA PHE A 29 6.80 8.68 2.70
C PHE A 29 6.93 9.17 4.14
N ASP A 30 8.16 9.11 4.66
CA ASP A 30 8.50 9.55 6.01
C ASP A 30 8.98 11.00 5.98
N ASP A 31 8.25 11.88 6.67
CA ASP A 31 8.69 13.24 6.95
C ASP A 31 9.17 13.29 8.41
N PRO A 32 10.45 13.60 8.69
CA PRO A 32 10.96 13.73 10.05
C PRO A 32 10.14 14.68 10.93
N ALA A 33 9.55 15.73 10.35
CA ALA A 33 8.74 16.70 11.07
C ALA A 33 7.36 16.16 11.49
N MET A 34 6.91 15.05 10.89
CA MET A 34 5.64 14.42 11.20
C MET A 34 5.75 13.18 12.08
N SER A 35 6.97 12.73 12.40
CA SER A 35 7.17 11.57 13.29
C SER A 35 6.37 11.69 14.58
N PRO A 36 5.59 10.66 14.98
CA PRO A 36 5.62 9.27 14.49
C PRO A 36 4.69 8.97 13.30
N TRP A 37 4.08 9.98 12.70
CA TRP A 37 3.19 9.85 11.55
C TRP A 37 3.97 9.85 10.23
N TYR A 38 3.44 9.13 9.24
CA TYR A 38 3.97 9.13 7.89
C TYR A 38 2.83 8.98 6.88
N PHE A 39 3.13 9.22 5.60
CA PHE A 39 2.11 9.22 4.56
C PHE A 39 2.06 7.87 3.84
N LYS A 40 0.83 7.35 3.70
CA LYS A 40 0.50 6.22 2.83
C LYS A 40 -0.54 6.62 1.80
N GLN A 41 -0.50 5.99 0.65
CA GLN A 41 -1.41 6.26 -0.45
C GLN A 41 -2.51 5.20 -0.46
N TYR A 42 -3.77 5.62 -0.48
CA TYR A 42 -4.89 4.72 -0.76
C TYR A 42 -4.95 4.42 -2.25
N VAL A 43 -5.06 3.15 -2.60
CA VAL A 43 -4.91 2.65 -3.97
C VAL A 43 -5.93 1.56 -4.24
N PHE A 44 -6.54 1.63 -5.42
CA PHE A 44 -7.27 0.50 -5.98
C PHE A 44 -6.30 -0.35 -6.82
N THR A 45 -6.18 -1.62 -6.44
CA THR A 45 -5.40 -2.63 -7.13
C THR A 45 -6.32 -3.59 -7.88
N ALA A 46 -5.97 -3.91 -9.12
CA ALA A 46 -6.58 -4.99 -9.90
C ALA A 46 -5.48 -5.96 -10.34
N LEU A 47 -5.67 -7.26 -10.14
CA LEU A 47 -4.66 -8.28 -10.45
C LEU A 47 -3.27 -7.96 -9.85
N PHE A 48 -3.23 -7.43 -8.63
CA PHE A 48 -1.98 -6.99 -7.98
C PHE A 48 -1.22 -5.89 -8.73
N VAL A 49 -1.89 -5.11 -9.57
CA VAL A 49 -1.33 -3.90 -10.22
C VAL A 49 -2.05 -2.67 -9.66
N PRO A 50 -1.33 -1.60 -9.26
CA PRO A 50 -1.99 -0.39 -8.78
C PRO A 50 -2.59 0.36 -9.97
N ILE A 51 -3.91 0.44 -10.04
CA ILE A 51 -4.63 1.06 -11.16
C ILE A 51 -5.00 2.51 -10.85
N LEU A 52 -5.62 2.76 -9.68
CA LEU A 52 -6.06 4.10 -9.31
C LEU A 52 -5.42 4.52 -7.99
N PHE A 53 -4.70 5.64 -8.02
CA PHE A 53 -4.15 6.26 -6.83
C PHE A 53 -5.17 7.27 -6.27
N GLY A 54 -5.76 6.94 -5.13
CA GLY A 54 -6.76 7.77 -4.45
C GLY A 54 -6.15 8.86 -3.58
N ALA A 55 -6.66 8.98 -2.35
CA ALA A 55 -6.18 9.96 -1.38
C ALA A 55 -4.94 9.50 -0.62
N ILE A 56 -4.15 10.46 -0.13
CA ILE A 56 -3.01 10.21 0.75
C ILE A 56 -3.48 10.34 2.18
N TYR A 57 -3.07 9.44 3.06
CA TYR A 57 -3.43 9.44 4.47
C TYR A 57 -2.18 9.56 5.32
N ALA A 58 -2.23 10.43 6.32
CA ALA A 58 -1.28 10.42 7.42
C ALA A 58 -1.68 9.26 8.34
N VAL A 59 -0.78 8.29 8.49
CA VAL A 59 -1.01 7.09 9.29
C VAL A 59 0.08 6.89 10.33
N GLN A 60 -0.28 6.21 11.40
CA GLN A 60 0.63 5.72 12.42
C GLN A 60 0.34 4.23 12.64
N PRO A 61 1.36 3.38 12.88
CA PRO A 61 1.12 2.00 13.29
C PRO A 61 0.27 1.97 14.57
N GLY A 62 -0.75 1.10 14.56
CA GLY A 62 -1.57 0.80 15.73
C GLY A 62 -0.85 -0.08 16.74
N LYS A 63 -1.58 -0.52 17.78
CA LYS A 63 -1.01 -1.43 18.79
C LYS A 63 -0.80 -2.85 18.24
N HIS A 64 -1.63 -3.26 17.29
CA HIS A 64 -1.53 -4.56 16.64
C HIS A 64 -0.92 -4.46 15.23
N SER A 65 -0.30 -5.54 14.76
CA SER A 65 0.52 -5.60 13.53
C SER A 65 -0.19 -5.24 12.23
N ASN A 66 -1.52 -5.17 12.23
CA ASN A 66 -2.35 -4.82 11.07
C ASN A 66 -3.27 -3.62 11.30
N GLU A 67 -3.08 -2.92 12.42
CA GLU A 67 -3.88 -1.74 12.74
C GLU A 67 -3.18 -0.47 12.27
N TRP A 68 -3.98 0.42 11.69
CA TRP A 68 -3.54 1.74 11.26
C TRP A 68 -4.37 2.78 11.99
N ARG A 69 -3.70 3.72 12.64
CA ARG A 69 -4.34 4.94 13.15
C ARG A 69 -4.28 5.98 12.03
N PHE A 70 -5.42 6.57 11.69
CA PHE A 70 -5.52 7.58 10.65
C PHE A 70 -5.56 8.97 11.28
N GLY A 71 -4.55 9.78 11.01
CA GLY A 71 -4.43 11.14 11.56
C GLY A 71 -5.12 12.18 10.66
N GLY A 72 -5.27 11.86 9.39
CA GLY A 72 -5.96 12.73 8.44
C GLY A 72 -5.73 12.34 6.99
N ARG A 73 -6.44 13.04 6.10
CA ARG A 73 -6.40 12.87 4.66
C ARG A 73 -5.79 14.11 4.01
N VAL A 74 -4.96 13.90 3.01
CA VAL A 74 -4.35 14.93 2.17
C VAL A 74 -4.61 14.60 0.71
N SER A 75 -5.01 15.59 -0.09
CA SER A 75 -5.14 15.39 -1.53
C SER A 75 -3.76 15.29 -2.19
N GLY A 76 -3.67 14.56 -3.31
CA GLY A 76 -2.40 14.48 -4.06
C GLY A 76 -1.87 15.85 -4.50
N ARG A 77 -2.77 16.80 -4.79
CA ARG A 77 -2.41 18.18 -5.17
C ARG A 77 -1.81 18.96 -3.99
N GLU A 78 -2.40 18.86 -2.80
CA GLU A 78 -1.86 19.50 -1.59
C GLU A 78 -0.52 18.89 -1.19
N PHE A 79 -0.40 17.56 -1.26
CA PHE A 79 0.86 16.87 -1.00
C PHE A 79 1.95 17.33 -1.97
N LEU A 80 1.63 17.36 -3.27
CA LEU A 80 2.54 17.83 -4.30
C LEU A 80 2.96 19.30 -4.07
N ARG A 81 2.02 20.15 -3.68
CA ARG A 81 2.30 21.56 -3.37
C ARG A 81 3.21 21.72 -2.16
N ALA A 82 3.11 20.84 -1.17
CA ALA A 82 3.86 20.96 0.07
C ALA A 82 5.26 20.32 0.02
N TYR A 83 5.38 19.14 -0.58
CA TYR A 83 6.63 18.38 -0.63
C TYR A 83 7.32 18.39 -2.01
N GLY A 84 6.65 18.93 -3.03
CA GLY A 84 7.19 19.01 -4.38
C GLY A 84 7.11 17.69 -5.16
N TRP A 85 7.50 17.78 -6.43
CA TRP A 85 7.37 16.69 -7.41
C TRP A 85 8.19 15.45 -7.05
N ARG A 86 9.39 15.64 -6.49
CA ARG A 86 10.27 14.53 -6.09
C ARG A 86 9.62 13.63 -5.03
N ALA A 87 9.11 14.22 -3.95
CA ALA A 87 8.44 13.48 -2.90
C ALA A 87 7.16 12.79 -3.39
N TYR A 88 6.39 13.47 -4.24
CA TYR A 88 5.20 12.90 -4.86
C TYR A 88 5.52 11.62 -5.64
N TRP A 89 6.55 11.65 -6.49
CA TRP A 89 6.98 10.45 -7.23
C TRP A 89 7.64 9.39 -6.36
N MET A 90 8.35 9.76 -5.30
CA MET A 90 8.84 8.77 -4.32
C MET A 90 7.69 8.02 -3.67
N LEU A 91 6.61 8.71 -3.29
CA LEU A 91 5.41 8.06 -2.74
C LEU A 91 4.75 7.14 -3.79
N LYS A 92 4.59 7.58 -5.04
CA LYS A 92 4.03 6.71 -6.09
C LYS A 92 4.95 5.52 -6.41
N GLY A 93 6.26 5.74 -6.44
CA GLY A 93 7.25 4.71 -6.70
C GLY A 93 7.25 3.62 -5.62
N THR A 94 7.15 4.00 -4.34
CA THR A 94 7.04 3.03 -3.25
C THR A 94 5.73 2.24 -3.30
N VAL A 95 4.61 2.85 -3.72
CA VAL A 95 3.36 2.10 -3.98
C VAL A 95 3.60 1.01 -5.03
N VAL A 96 4.21 1.38 -6.17
CA VAL A 96 4.46 0.44 -7.27
C VAL A 96 5.39 -0.66 -6.80
N LEU A 97 6.49 -0.32 -6.10
CA LEU A 97 7.46 -1.28 -5.58
C LEU A 97 6.81 -2.28 -4.60
N GLU A 98 6.06 -1.79 -3.61
CA GLU A 98 5.35 -2.66 -2.66
C GLU A 98 4.34 -3.57 -3.36
N THR A 99 3.66 -3.05 -4.36
CA THR A 99 2.65 -3.79 -5.11
C THR A 99 3.27 -4.89 -5.99
N VAL A 100 4.37 -4.57 -6.68
CA VAL A 100 5.14 -5.54 -7.48
C VAL A 100 5.78 -6.60 -6.57
N ALA A 101 6.39 -6.20 -5.45
CA ALA A 101 6.97 -7.13 -4.49
C ALA A 101 5.92 -8.11 -3.95
N PHE A 102 4.72 -7.63 -3.63
CA PHE A 102 3.60 -8.47 -3.21
C PHE A 102 3.13 -9.41 -4.33
N GLY A 103 3.03 -8.92 -5.57
CA GLY A 103 2.68 -9.74 -6.73
C GLY A 103 3.70 -10.87 -6.98
N LEU A 104 4.99 -10.56 -6.95
CA LEU A 104 6.07 -11.54 -7.08
C LEU A 104 6.02 -12.57 -5.96
N PHE A 105 5.85 -12.13 -4.70
CA PHE A 105 5.71 -13.02 -3.56
C PHE A 105 4.58 -14.03 -3.74
N MET A 106 3.41 -13.58 -4.22
CA MET A 106 2.27 -14.45 -4.51
C MET A 106 2.58 -15.46 -5.62
N LEU A 107 3.18 -15.02 -6.74
CA LEU A 107 3.54 -15.90 -7.85
C LEU A 107 4.57 -16.96 -7.43
N THR A 108 5.59 -16.58 -6.66
CA THR A 108 6.58 -17.52 -6.11
C THR A 108 5.91 -18.54 -5.18
N GLY A 109 5.05 -18.10 -4.26
CA GLY A 109 4.31 -18.98 -3.37
C GLY A 109 3.44 -19.99 -4.12
N MET A 110 2.70 -19.55 -5.15
CA MET A 110 1.91 -20.43 -6.00
C MET A 110 2.78 -21.43 -6.77
N GLY A 111 3.92 -20.99 -7.31
CA GLY A 111 4.86 -21.86 -8.02
C GLY A 111 5.43 -22.96 -7.11
N LEU A 112 5.82 -22.61 -5.88
CA LEU A 112 6.31 -23.57 -4.89
C LEU A 112 5.25 -24.60 -4.49
N LEU A 113 3.99 -24.15 -4.29
CA LEU A 113 2.88 -25.05 -4.01
C LEU A 113 2.59 -26.01 -5.17
N ALA A 114 2.67 -25.52 -6.41
CA ALA A 114 2.50 -26.35 -7.60
C ALA A 114 3.60 -27.41 -7.73
N LEU A 115 4.86 -27.04 -7.46
CA LEU A 115 5.99 -27.98 -7.44
C LEU A 115 5.83 -29.03 -6.34
N LEU A 116 5.44 -28.62 -5.14
CA LEU A 116 5.17 -29.52 -4.02
C LEU A 116 4.05 -30.51 -4.36
N TRP A 117 2.95 -30.03 -4.96
CA TRP A 117 1.86 -30.88 -5.41
C TRP A 117 2.32 -31.91 -6.45
N PHE A 118 3.13 -31.49 -7.43
CA PHE A 118 3.68 -32.39 -8.44
C PHE A 118 4.59 -33.46 -7.81
N TRP A 119 5.42 -33.07 -6.84
CA TRP A 119 6.27 -34.02 -6.11
C TRP A 119 5.44 -35.04 -5.32
N LEU A 120 4.44 -34.59 -4.57
CA LEU A 120 3.56 -35.48 -3.80
C LEU A 120 2.79 -36.44 -4.71
N THR A 121 2.13 -35.94 -5.75
CA THR A 121 1.31 -36.77 -6.64
C THR A 121 2.12 -37.64 -7.61
N GLY A 122 3.34 -37.22 -7.95
CA GLY A 122 4.28 -38.02 -8.74
C GLY A 122 4.81 -39.23 -7.97
N GLN A 123 4.96 -39.15 -6.64
CA GLN A 123 5.38 -40.29 -5.82
C GLN A 123 4.33 -41.39 -5.66
N PHE A 124 3.04 -41.09 -5.87
CA PHE A 124 1.94 -42.08 -5.78
C PHE A 124 1.66 -42.81 -7.11
N ARG A 125 2.49 -42.62 -8.15
CA ARG A 125 2.32 -43.24 -9.48
C ARG A 125 3.25 -44.43 -9.75
N HIS A 126 3.93 -44.96 -8.73
CA HIS A 126 4.75 -46.17 -8.85
C HIS A 126 4.21 -47.29 -7.97
#